data_AF-A0A1N7RYD4-F1
#
_entry.id   AF-A0A1N7RYD4-F1
#
_cell.length_a   1.000
_cell.length_b   1.000
_cell.length_c   1.000
_cell.angle_alpha   90.00
_cell.angle_beta   90.00
_cell.angle_gamma   90.00
#
_symmetry.space_group_name_H-M   'P 1'
#
loop_
_entity.id
_entity.type
_entity.pdbx_description
1 polymer ?
#
loop_
_entity_poly.entity_id
_entity_poly.type
_entity_poly.pdbx_seq_one_letter_code
_entity_poly.pdbx_strand_id
1 'polypeptide(L)'
;MTSRRSNPFRPALGRACDTRAALVCAAVFALGACAQPWEGFHTGEQESAVVARLGQPREVYNLPDGSRRLMWPTQPMGEVTVAADIDATGKVISIRQVLQPNEFYRAEPGKWTKNEVLVNFGRPEETAYFPLMKREVWSYRYLEDGVWYLLFHFYFDDTGVLRSTQKSPDPLHEQGGDNKPM
;
A
#
# COMPACT_ATOMS: atom_id res chain seq x y z
N MET A 1 53.60 61.12 37.65
CA MET A 1 52.60 62.18 37.43
C MET A 1 52.18 62.12 35.96
N THR A 2 50.87 61.99 35.70
CA THR A 2 50.15 62.18 34.41
C THR A 2 50.54 61.28 33.21
N SER A 3 49.62 60.38 32.79
CA SER A 3 48.68 60.58 31.66
C SER A 3 49.26 59.92 30.38
N ARG A 4 48.57 59.14 29.55
CA ARG A 4 47.19 59.19 29.08
C ARG A 4 46.83 57.88 28.38
N ARG A 5 45.55 57.55 28.39
CA ARG A 5 44.87 56.45 27.67
C ARG A 5 45.12 56.46 26.16
N SER A 6 45.18 55.27 25.54
CA SER A 6 44.23 54.82 24.49
C SER A 6 44.58 53.42 23.96
N ASN A 7 43.73 52.44 24.26
CA ASN A 7 43.50 51.21 23.48
C ASN A 7 42.43 51.54 22.39
N PRO A 8 42.05 50.70 21.40
CA PRO A 8 42.42 49.31 21.17
C PRO A 8 42.60 48.89 19.69
N PHE A 9 43.12 47.68 19.43
CA PHE A 9 42.59 46.86 18.34
C PHE A 9 42.56 45.39 18.79
N ARG A 10 41.36 44.80 18.78
CA ARG A 10 41.07 43.45 19.25
C ARG A 10 41.40 42.42 18.15
N PRO A 11 41.87 41.21 18.50
CA PRO A 11 42.02 40.12 17.56
C PRO A 11 40.67 39.43 17.28
N ALA A 12 40.49 38.95 16.05
CA ALA A 12 39.38 38.09 15.67
C ALA A 12 39.60 36.68 16.25
N LEU A 13 38.81 36.28 17.23
CA LEU A 13 38.69 34.88 17.64
C LEU A 13 37.79 34.15 16.64
N GLY A 14 38.34 33.15 15.96
CA GLY A 14 37.60 32.19 15.17
C GLY A 14 36.59 31.44 16.03
N ARG A 15 35.32 31.47 15.62
CA ARG A 15 34.29 30.57 16.12
C ARG A 15 34.56 29.19 15.52
N ALA A 16 35.13 28.29 16.31
CA ALA A 16 34.95 26.87 16.10
C ALA A 16 33.45 26.58 16.30
N CYS A 17 32.71 26.49 15.19
CA CYS A 17 31.31 26.08 15.21
C CYS A 17 31.29 24.55 15.16
N ASP A 18 30.84 23.97 16.26
CA ASP A 18 30.76 22.54 16.54
C ASP A 18 30.14 21.71 15.40
N THR A 19 30.99 21.01 14.64
CA THR A 19 30.61 20.04 13.61
C THR A 19 29.86 18.82 14.16
N ARG A 20 29.79 18.66 15.49
CA ARG A 20 29.12 17.53 16.16
C ARG A 20 27.61 17.68 16.26
N ALA A 21 27.08 18.90 16.26
CA ALA A 21 25.64 19.14 16.38
C ALA A 21 24.87 18.84 15.07
N ALA A 22 25.53 18.94 13.91
CA ALA A 22 24.92 18.70 12.61
C ALA A 22 24.65 17.21 12.32
N LEU A 23 25.43 16.30 12.92
CA LEU A 23 25.29 14.85 12.69
C LEU A 23 24.08 14.23 13.41
N VAL A 24 23.62 14.82 14.52
CA VAL A 24 22.50 14.28 15.31
C VAL A 24 21.14 14.58 14.65
N CYS A 25 20.97 15.75 14.03
CA CYS A 25 19.72 16.10 13.35
C CYS A 25 19.49 15.30 12.05
N ALA A 26 20.56 14.88 11.36
CA ALA A 26 20.45 14.08 10.14
C ALA A 26 20.00 12.63 10.42
N ALA A 27 20.30 12.09 11.60
CA ALA A 27 19.95 10.72 11.96
C ALA A 27 18.44 10.53 12.27
N VAL A 28 17.74 11.59 12.70
CA VAL A 28 16.31 11.51 13.07
C VAL A 28 15.39 11.50 11.84
N PHE A 29 15.78 12.13 10.73
CA PHE A 29 14.99 12.11 9.49
C PHE A 29 15.09 10.79 8.71
N ALA A 30 16.11 9.98 8.96
CA ALA A 30 16.33 8.73 8.23
C ALA A 30 15.38 7.58 8.65
N LEU A 31 14.67 7.71 9.77
CA LEU A 31 13.82 6.64 10.33
C LEU A 31 12.33 6.75 9.97
N GLY A 32 11.90 7.83 9.30
CA GLY A 32 10.49 8.06 8.98
C GLY A 32 10.00 7.49 7.64
N ALA A 33 10.88 6.87 6.85
CA ALA A 33 10.59 6.55 5.45
C ALA A 33 9.84 5.23 5.20
N CYS A 34 9.52 4.45 6.24
CA CYS A 34 8.91 3.11 6.08
C CYS A 34 7.49 2.98 6.64
N ALA A 35 6.84 4.06 7.09
CA ALA A 35 5.48 3.96 7.63
C ALA A 35 4.46 4.03 6.49
N GLN A 36 3.71 2.96 6.25
CA GLN A 36 2.62 2.98 5.29
C GLN A 36 1.44 3.79 5.84
N PRO A 37 0.70 4.54 5.02
CA PRO A 37 -0.36 5.42 5.51
C PRO A 37 -1.54 4.65 6.13
N TRP A 38 -1.70 3.37 5.82
CA TRP A 38 -2.71 2.48 6.40
C TRP A 38 -2.26 1.75 7.68
N GLU A 39 -1.05 2.03 8.18
CA GLU A 39 -0.54 1.49 9.44
C GLU A 39 -0.86 2.40 10.63
N GLY A 40 -0.89 1.79 11.83
CA GLY A 40 -1.08 2.51 13.09
C GLY A 40 -2.54 2.80 13.44
N PHE A 41 -3.49 2.07 12.86
CA PHE A 41 -4.87 2.06 13.32
C PHE A 41 -5.08 0.96 14.37
N HIS A 42 -5.97 1.23 15.31
CA HIS A 42 -6.37 0.32 16.37
C HIS A 42 -7.80 -0.18 16.15
N THR A 43 -8.04 -1.45 16.45
CA THR A 43 -9.39 -2.01 16.51
C THR A 43 -10.25 -1.20 17.48
N GLY A 44 -11.49 -0.87 17.08
CA GLY A 44 -12.45 -0.08 17.85
C GLY A 44 -12.46 1.42 17.52
N GLU A 45 -11.49 1.91 16.73
CA GLU A 45 -11.49 3.27 16.19
C GLU A 45 -12.72 3.53 15.33
N GLN A 46 -13.11 4.80 15.19
CA GLN A 46 -14.24 5.17 14.33
C GLN A 46 -13.83 5.13 12.86
N GLU A 47 -14.73 4.69 11.98
CA GLU A 47 -14.57 4.75 10.52
C GLU A 47 -14.13 6.15 10.04
N SER A 48 -14.65 7.20 10.68
CA SER A 48 -14.29 8.59 10.36
C SER A 48 -12.80 8.89 10.52
N ALA A 49 -12.09 8.24 11.45
CA ALA A 49 -10.65 8.40 11.62
C ALA A 49 -9.88 7.80 10.42
N VAL A 50 -10.33 6.64 9.92
CA VAL A 50 -9.78 6.00 8.73
C VAL A 50 -9.99 6.87 7.50
N VAL A 51 -11.22 7.33 7.30
CA VAL A 51 -11.58 8.18 6.16
C VAL A 51 -10.88 9.54 6.22
N ALA A 52 -10.67 10.10 7.42
CA ALA A 52 -9.91 11.34 7.58
C ALA A 52 -8.44 11.20 7.13
N ARG A 53 -7.85 10.01 7.30
CA ARG A 53 -6.44 9.75 6.95
C ARG A 53 -6.25 9.22 5.53
N LEU A 54 -7.11 8.31 5.06
CA LEU A 54 -7.00 7.65 3.75
C LEU A 54 -7.85 8.33 2.66
N GLY A 55 -8.74 9.24 3.04
CA GLY A 55 -9.74 9.82 2.15
C GLY A 55 -10.98 8.95 2.00
N GLN A 56 -11.89 9.35 1.10
CA GLN A 56 -13.10 8.57 0.83
C GLN A 56 -12.77 7.24 0.14
N PRO A 57 -13.35 6.12 0.58
CA PRO A 57 -13.15 4.83 -0.10
C PRO A 57 -13.73 4.89 -1.51
N ARG A 58 -13.07 4.20 -2.45
CA ARG A 58 -13.55 4.10 -3.84
C ARG A 58 -14.51 2.94 -4.02
N GLU A 59 -14.40 1.93 -3.18
CA GLU A 59 -15.28 0.76 -3.19
C GLU A 59 -15.75 0.43 -1.77
N VAL A 60 -17.01 -0.02 -1.68
CA VAL A 60 -17.63 -0.43 -0.42
C VAL A 60 -18.40 -1.72 -0.67
N TYR A 61 -18.13 -2.74 0.14
CA TYR A 61 -18.76 -4.04 0.09
C TYR A 61 -19.45 -4.36 1.40
N ASN A 62 -20.67 -4.87 1.36
CA ASN A 62 -21.35 -5.40 2.54
C ASN A 62 -20.94 -6.85 2.74
N LEU A 63 -20.57 -7.21 3.97
CA LEU A 63 -20.16 -8.56 4.33
C LEU A 63 -21.34 -9.33 4.97
N PRO A 64 -21.35 -10.67 4.90
CA PRO A 64 -22.48 -11.48 5.39
C PRO A 64 -22.77 -11.35 6.89
N ASP A 65 -21.77 -10.97 7.69
CA ASP A 65 -21.88 -10.74 9.13
C ASP A 65 -22.46 -9.35 9.49
N GLY A 66 -22.85 -8.56 8.48
CA GLY A 66 -23.38 -7.20 8.65
C GLY A 66 -22.30 -6.12 8.77
N SER A 67 -21.02 -6.50 8.73
CA SER A 67 -19.92 -5.55 8.62
C SER A 67 -19.79 -5.03 7.17
N ARG A 68 -18.99 -3.98 7.00
CA ARG A 68 -18.71 -3.38 5.70
C ARG A 68 -17.21 -3.35 5.46
N ARG A 69 -16.79 -3.66 4.25
CA ARG A 69 -15.41 -3.49 3.80
C ARG A 69 -15.29 -2.26 2.93
N LEU A 70 -14.49 -1.31 3.39
CA LEU A 70 -14.10 -0.12 2.65
C LEU A 70 -12.78 -0.39 1.93
N MET A 71 -12.64 0.01 0.67
CA MET A 71 -11.40 -0.18 -0.08
C MET A 71 -10.92 1.09 -0.78
N TRP A 72 -9.59 1.23 -0.82
CA TRP A 72 -8.85 2.28 -1.51
C TRP A 72 -7.89 1.67 -2.53
N PRO A 73 -8.39 1.20 -3.69
CA PRO A 73 -7.55 0.72 -4.78
C PRO A 73 -6.75 1.86 -5.42
N THR A 74 -5.47 1.63 -5.73
CA THR A 74 -4.61 2.60 -6.45
C THR A 74 -4.54 2.36 -7.96
N GLN A 75 -5.42 1.51 -8.48
CA GLN A 75 -5.61 1.20 -9.91
C GLN A 75 -5.87 2.43 -10.80
N PRO A 76 -5.64 2.32 -12.13
CA PRO A 76 -5.23 1.10 -12.85
C PRO A 76 -3.74 0.77 -12.76
N MET A 77 -2.88 1.74 -12.49
CA MET A 77 -1.41 1.54 -12.48
C MET A 77 -0.83 1.26 -11.09
N GLY A 78 -1.67 0.97 -10.10
CA GLY A 78 -1.23 0.85 -8.71
C GLY A 78 -1.21 -0.59 -8.19
N GLU A 79 -0.24 -0.88 -7.34
CA GLU A 79 0.03 -2.23 -6.79
C GLU A 79 -0.62 -2.49 -5.43
N VAL A 80 -1.42 -1.53 -4.93
CA VAL A 80 -1.90 -1.51 -3.54
C VAL A 80 -3.41 -1.32 -3.53
N THR A 81 -4.09 -2.17 -2.78
CA THR A 81 -5.45 -1.90 -2.33
C THR A 81 -5.46 -2.05 -0.83
N VAL A 82 -5.81 -0.98 -0.11
CA VAL A 82 -6.05 -1.03 1.32
C VAL A 82 -7.51 -1.39 1.53
N ALA A 83 -7.79 -2.32 2.43
CA ALA A 83 -9.13 -2.65 2.88
C ALA A 83 -9.25 -2.40 4.38
N ALA A 84 -10.36 -1.77 4.79
CA ALA A 84 -10.76 -1.61 6.18
C ALA A 84 -12.09 -2.33 6.42
N ASP A 85 -12.12 -3.25 7.38
CA ASP A 85 -13.35 -3.89 7.82
C ASP A 85 -13.95 -3.08 8.97
N ILE A 86 -15.19 -2.66 8.80
CA ILE A 86 -15.94 -1.82 9.73
C ILE A 86 -17.15 -2.59 10.23
N ASP A 87 -17.30 -2.74 11.53
CA ASP A 87 -18.45 -3.40 12.13
C ASP A 87 -19.76 -2.63 11.90
N ALA A 88 -20.89 -3.27 12.24
CA ALA A 88 -22.21 -2.68 12.11
C ALA A 88 -22.42 -1.39 12.95
N THR A 89 -21.53 -1.12 13.91
CA THR A 89 -21.55 0.09 14.76
C THR A 89 -20.67 1.22 14.22
N GLY A 90 -20.00 1.03 13.08
CA GLY A 90 -19.11 2.02 12.48
C GLY A 90 -17.71 2.03 13.06
N LYS A 91 -17.27 0.93 13.68
CA LYS A 91 -15.92 0.80 14.26
C LYS A 91 -15.02 -0.12 13.45
N VAL A 92 -13.74 0.23 13.41
CA VAL A 92 -12.70 -0.54 12.72
C VAL A 92 -12.48 -1.88 13.41
N ILE A 93 -12.59 -2.96 12.64
CA ILE A 93 -12.21 -4.31 13.03
C ILE A 93 -10.74 -4.55 12.64
N SER A 94 -10.42 -4.32 11.37
CA SER A 94 -9.08 -4.53 10.81
C SER A 94 -8.81 -3.62 9.62
N ILE A 95 -7.53 -3.32 9.35
CA ILE A 95 -7.07 -2.58 8.18
C ILE A 95 -5.83 -3.29 7.63
N ARG A 96 -5.80 -3.56 6.32
CA ARG A 96 -4.73 -4.33 5.67
C ARG A 96 -4.59 -4.03 4.18
N GLN A 97 -3.41 -4.25 3.63
CA GLN A 97 -3.19 -4.30 2.19
C GLN A 97 -3.63 -5.67 1.66
N VAL A 98 -4.43 -5.71 0.59
CA VAL A 98 -5.06 -6.96 0.11
C VAL A 98 -4.44 -7.53 -1.17
N LEU A 99 -3.62 -6.76 -1.89
CA LEU A 99 -2.95 -7.22 -3.11
C LEU A 99 -1.56 -7.78 -2.78
N GLN A 100 -1.53 -8.93 -2.08
CA GLN A 100 -0.28 -9.56 -1.64
C GLN A 100 -0.42 -11.08 -1.56
N PRO A 101 0.69 -11.85 -1.64
CA PRO A 101 0.62 -13.31 -1.78
C PRO A 101 -0.14 -14.02 -0.67
N ASN A 102 0.09 -13.64 0.59
CA ASN A 102 -0.61 -14.19 1.75
C ASN A 102 -2.14 -13.97 1.70
N GLU A 103 -2.61 -12.97 0.95
CA GLU A 103 -4.03 -12.71 0.76
C GLU A 103 -4.56 -13.44 -0.47
N PHE A 104 -3.85 -13.38 -1.59
CA PHE A 104 -4.24 -14.08 -2.81
C PHE A 104 -4.33 -15.60 -2.62
N TYR A 105 -3.42 -16.20 -1.87
CA TYR A 105 -3.39 -17.64 -1.63
C TYR A 105 -4.49 -18.15 -0.69
N ARG A 106 -5.30 -17.25 -0.12
CA ARG A 106 -6.54 -17.63 0.60
C ARG A 106 -7.67 -18.00 -0.36
N ALA A 107 -7.56 -17.62 -1.64
CA ALA A 107 -8.59 -17.93 -2.61
C ALA A 107 -8.71 -19.44 -2.81
N GLU A 108 -9.95 -19.94 -2.85
CA GLU A 108 -10.23 -21.37 -2.97
C GLU A 108 -10.86 -21.70 -4.32
N PRO A 109 -10.09 -22.22 -5.31
CA PRO A 109 -10.64 -22.72 -6.55
C PRO A 109 -11.73 -23.78 -6.32
N GLY A 110 -12.80 -23.70 -7.11
CA GLY A 110 -13.98 -24.57 -7.03
C GLY A 110 -15.00 -24.13 -5.98
N LYS A 111 -14.67 -23.15 -5.12
CA LYS A 111 -15.59 -22.63 -4.09
C LYS A 111 -15.83 -21.14 -4.23
N TRP A 112 -14.76 -20.35 -4.38
CA TRP A 112 -14.88 -18.91 -4.51
C TRP A 112 -15.54 -18.56 -5.84
N THR A 113 -16.33 -17.50 -5.80
CA THR A 113 -16.96 -16.91 -6.98
C THR A 113 -16.30 -15.57 -7.30
N LYS A 114 -16.65 -14.98 -8.44
CA LYS A 114 -16.33 -13.59 -8.77
C LYS A 114 -16.65 -12.63 -7.62
N ASN A 115 -17.79 -12.82 -6.94
CA ASN A 115 -18.17 -11.97 -5.83
C ASN A 115 -17.19 -12.09 -4.64
N GLU A 116 -16.76 -13.30 -4.31
CA GLU A 116 -15.75 -13.51 -3.26
C GLU A 116 -14.43 -12.81 -3.63
N VAL A 117 -14.01 -12.87 -4.90
CA VAL A 117 -12.80 -12.18 -5.34
C VAL A 117 -12.97 -10.65 -5.25
N LEU A 118 -14.10 -10.09 -5.68
CA LEU A 118 -14.39 -8.65 -5.54
C LEU A 118 -14.38 -8.20 -4.08
N VAL A 119 -15.06 -8.94 -3.20
CA VAL A 119 -15.18 -8.58 -1.78
C VAL A 119 -13.83 -8.71 -1.05
N ASN A 120 -12.90 -9.53 -1.55
CA ASN A 120 -11.57 -9.67 -0.95
C ASN A 120 -10.52 -8.72 -1.52
N PHE A 121 -10.57 -8.41 -2.83
CA PHE A 121 -9.49 -7.70 -3.52
C PHE A 121 -9.93 -6.42 -4.24
N GLY A 122 -11.22 -6.14 -4.32
CA GLY A 122 -11.79 -5.05 -5.09
C GLY A 122 -11.91 -5.39 -6.58
N ARG A 123 -12.26 -4.39 -7.39
CA ARG A 123 -12.33 -4.56 -8.84
C ARG A 123 -10.96 -4.91 -9.42
N PRO A 124 -10.89 -5.75 -10.47
CA PRO A 124 -9.63 -5.99 -11.16
C PRO A 124 -9.20 -4.79 -11.98
N GLU A 125 -7.90 -4.70 -12.25
CA GLU A 125 -7.33 -3.70 -13.14
C GLU A 125 -7.73 -4.00 -14.59
N GLU A 126 -7.65 -5.28 -14.96
CA GLU A 126 -7.93 -5.75 -16.31
C GLU A 126 -8.84 -6.98 -16.25
N THR A 127 -9.77 -7.05 -17.21
CA THR A 127 -10.61 -8.21 -17.45
C THR A 127 -10.46 -8.69 -18.89
N ALA A 128 -10.17 -9.97 -19.08
CA ALA A 128 -10.08 -10.60 -20.39
C ALA A 128 -10.94 -11.88 -20.44
N TYR A 129 -11.33 -12.31 -21.63
CA TYR A 129 -11.99 -13.61 -21.83
C TYR A 129 -11.22 -14.43 -22.86
N PHE A 130 -10.91 -15.69 -22.53
CA PHE A 130 -10.18 -16.63 -23.38
C PHE A 130 -11.15 -17.69 -23.93
N PRO A 131 -11.63 -17.56 -25.19
CA PRO A 131 -12.71 -18.41 -25.71
C PRO A 131 -12.35 -19.90 -25.80
N LEU A 132 -11.09 -20.21 -26.13
CA LEU A 132 -10.62 -21.60 -26.24
C LEU A 132 -10.64 -22.33 -24.89
N MET A 133 -10.37 -21.60 -23.81
CA MET A 133 -10.41 -22.14 -22.45
C MET A 133 -11.79 -22.01 -21.79
N LYS A 134 -12.67 -21.17 -22.35
CA LYS A 134 -13.90 -20.69 -21.73
C LYS A 134 -13.64 -20.16 -20.33
N ARG A 135 -12.72 -19.20 -20.25
CA ARG A 135 -12.32 -18.58 -18.99
C ARG A 135 -12.37 -17.07 -19.09
N GLU A 136 -13.02 -16.45 -18.12
CA GLU A 136 -12.82 -15.04 -17.84
C GLU A 136 -11.65 -14.88 -16.87
N VAL A 137 -10.80 -13.90 -17.11
CA VAL A 137 -9.59 -13.66 -16.33
C VAL A 137 -9.64 -12.26 -15.78
N TRP A 138 -9.45 -12.16 -14.48
CA TRP A 138 -9.30 -10.90 -13.77
C TRP A 138 -7.86 -10.77 -13.30
N SER A 139 -7.22 -9.66 -13.65
CA SER A 139 -5.82 -9.40 -13.36
C SER A 139 -5.68 -8.29 -12.32
N TYR A 140 -4.78 -8.50 -11.38
CA TYR A 140 -4.39 -7.54 -10.34
C TYR A 140 -2.89 -7.37 -10.36
N ARG A 141 -2.43 -6.14 -10.52
CA ARG A 141 -1.02 -5.79 -10.37
C ARG A 141 -0.66 -5.64 -8.91
N TYR A 142 0.50 -6.17 -8.55
CA TYR A 142 1.02 -6.07 -7.20
C TYR A 142 2.55 -6.09 -7.18
N LEU A 143 3.10 -5.62 -6.07
CA LEU A 143 4.54 -5.60 -5.81
C LEU A 143 4.85 -6.65 -4.73
N GLU A 144 5.55 -7.72 -5.10
CA GLU A 144 5.93 -8.76 -4.16
C GLU A 144 7.27 -8.41 -3.48
N ASP A 145 7.29 -8.53 -2.15
CA ASP A 145 8.46 -8.26 -1.30
C ASP A 145 9.09 -6.88 -1.51
N GLY A 146 8.33 -5.92 -2.07
CA GLY A 146 8.83 -4.59 -2.41
C GLY A 146 9.75 -4.54 -3.64
N VAL A 147 9.89 -5.65 -4.37
CA VAL A 147 10.90 -5.78 -5.44
C VAL A 147 10.31 -6.29 -6.75
N TRP A 148 9.34 -7.20 -6.75
CA TRP A 148 8.93 -7.85 -7.99
C TRP A 148 7.59 -7.32 -8.48
N TYR A 149 7.56 -6.67 -9.65
CA TYR A 149 6.31 -6.24 -10.29
C TYR A 149 5.65 -7.41 -11.00
N LEU A 150 4.44 -7.74 -10.57
CA LEU A 150 3.79 -8.99 -10.94
C LEU A 150 2.31 -8.76 -11.17
N LEU A 151 1.72 -9.64 -11.98
CA LEU A 151 0.28 -9.78 -12.12
C LEU A 151 -0.17 -11.07 -11.42
N PHE A 152 -1.29 -10.96 -10.71
CA PHE A 152 -2.02 -12.11 -10.19
C PHE A 152 -3.35 -12.23 -10.92
N HIS A 153 -3.60 -13.40 -11.48
CA HIS A 153 -4.73 -13.70 -12.35
C HIS A 153 -5.69 -14.67 -11.69
N PHE A 154 -6.98 -14.36 -11.70
CA PHE A 154 -8.06 -15.25 -11.31
C PHE A 154 -8.84 -15.70 -12.54
N TYR A 155 -8.92 -17.01 -12.77
CA TYR A 155 -9.62 -17.60 -13.91
C TYR A 155 -10.98 -18.14 -13.48
N PHE A 156 -12.06 -17.55 -13.98
CA PHE A 156 -13.42 -17.98 -13.73
C PHE A 156 -13.97 -18.77 -14.91
N ASP A 157 -14.84 -19.75 -14.65
CA ASP A 157 -15.66 -20.33 -15.69
C ASP A 157 -16.87 -19.44 -16.05
N ASP A 158 -17.67 -19.88 -17.01
CA ASP A 158 -18.86 -19.16 -17.49
C ASP A 158 -19.95 -19.02 -16.40
N THR A 159 -19.89 -19.79 -15.31
CA THR A 159 -20.79 -19.67 -14.15
C THR A 159 -20.26 -18.68 -13.09
N GLY A 160 -19.06 -18.13 -13.29
CA GLY A 160 -18.42 -17.19 -12.37
C GLY A 160 -17.71 -17.86 -11.18
N VAL A 161 -17.46 -19.17 -11.25
CA VAL A 161 -16.71 -19.90 -10.21
C VAL A 161 -15.23 -19.87 -10.53
N LEU A 162 -14.39 -19.56 -9.54
CA LEU A 162 -12.94 -19.57 -9.65
C LEU A 162 -12.45 -20.98 -9.94
N ARG A 163 -11.66 -21.16 -11.00
CA ARG A 163 -11.11 -22.46 -11.43
C ARG A 163 -9.62 -22.58 -11.24
N SER A 164 -8.88 -21.49 -11.38
CA SER A 164 -7.44 -21.49 -11.17
C SER A 164 -6.93 -20.08 -10.92
N THR A 165 -5.74 -19.99 -10.36
CA THR A 165 -4.98 -18.74 -10.22
C THR A 165 -3.64 -18.87 -10.92
N GLN A 166 -3.11 -17.77 -11.45
CA GLN A 166 -1.77 -17.72 -12.04
C GLN A 166 -1.08 -16.44 -11.63
N LYS A 167 0.24 -16.52 -11.49
CA LYS A 167 1.11 -15.35 -11.36
C LYS A 167 1.95 -15.22 -12.62
N SER A 168 2.13 -14.00 -13.11
CA SER A 168 3.07 -13.68 -14.19
C SER A 168 3.90 -12.46 -13.83
N PRO A 169 5.07 -12.27 -14.47
CA PRO A 169 5.67 -10.96 -14.57
C PRO A 169 4.70 -9.92 -15.11
N ASP A 170 4.96 -8.67 -14.76
CA ASP A 170 4.22 -7.54 -15.26
C ASP A 170 4.85 -6.99 -16.56
N PRO A 171 4.16 -7.05 -17.71
CA PRO A 171 4.69 -6.58 -18.99
C PRO A 171 5.08 -5.10 -19.02
N LEU A 172 4.52 -4.25 -18.14
CA LEU A 172 4.91 -2.84 -18.06
C LEU A 172 6.34 -2.67 -17.50
N HIS A 173 6.82 -3.64 -16.73
CA HIS A 173 8.12 -3.61 -16.07
C HIS A 173 9.15 -4.57 -16.72
N GLU A 174 8.76 -5.39 -17.69
CA GLU A 174 9.66 -6.33 -18.38
C GLU A 174 10.55 -5.72 -19.48
N GLN A 175 10.26 -4.51 -19.99
CA GLN A 175 10.93 -3.95 -21.18
C GLN A 175 12.44 -3.63 -21.00
N GLY A 176 13.01 -3.87 -19.81
CA GLY A 176 14.44 -3.65 -19.49
C GLY A 176 15.26 -4.93 -19.21
N GLY A 177 14.68 -6.12 -19.27
CA GLY A 177 15.38 -7.40 -19.00
C GLY A 177 15.52 -7.77 -17.51
N ASP A 178 15.32 -6.82 -16.59
CA ASP A 178 15.29 -7.04 -15.16
C ASP A 178 13.93 -6.59 -14.61
N ASN A 179 13.07 -7.53 -14.18
CA ASN A 179 11.77 -7.24 -13.54
C ASN A 179 11.94 -6.75 -12.08
N LYS A 180 12.96 -5.93 -11.84
CA LYS A 180 13.35 -5.37 -10.53
C LYS A 180 13.10 -3.86 -10.57
N PRO A 181 12.72 -3.20 -9.46
CA PRO A 181 12.52 -1.76 -9.46
C PRO A 181 13.89 -1.11 -9.69
N MET A 182 13.92 -0.02 -10.48
CA MET A 182 15.11 0.81 -10.64
C MET A 182 15.60 1.38 -9.31
#